data_AF-A0A7W0QEB9-F1
#
_entry.id   AF-A0A7W0QEB9-F1
#
_cell.length_a   1.000
_cell.length_b   1.000
_cell.length_c   1.000
_cell.angle_alpha   90.00
_cell.angle_beta   90.00
_cell.angle_gamma   90.00
#
_symmetry.space_group_name_H-M   'P 1'
#
loop_
_entity.id
_entity.type
_entity.pdbx_description
1 polymer ?
#
loop_
_entity_poly.entity_id
_entity_poly.type
_entity_poly.pdbx_seq_one_letter_code
_entity_poly.pdbx_strand_id
1 'polypeptide(L)'
;MTKRLLILAIILGASACASRAPRSTLPVRYTCGDTAVVRTGSKLAVDAGEVGVASLGWQDDHGDHFVTWPRVPTDGEAVEYVIPSDHRMDAIEKLYDATHGYSSSDWRLVRKRVCRAEGGYSDALTRWMGGATLDQVAKDLALRDRDDARRLVRKALVSLQKQYLRDR
;
A
#
# COMPACT_ATOMS: atom_id res chain seq x y z
N MET A 1 8.27 -22.76 -49.40
CA MET A 1 7.49 -23.07 -48.18
C MET A 1 8.18 -22.45 -46.95
N THR A 2 8.14 -21.13 -46.77
CA THR A 2 8.99 -20.42 -45.78
C THR A 2 8.28 -19.25 -45.07
N LYS A 3 6.93 -19.24 -45.02
CA LYS A 3 6.16 -18.18 -44.35
C LYS A 3 5.50 -18.60 -43.02
N ARG A 4 5.52 -19.89 -42.66
CA ARG A 4 4.86 -20.40 -41.44
C ARG A 4 5.73 -20.40 -40.18
N LEU A 5 7.05 -20.27 -40.32
CA LEU A 5 7.98 -20.29 -39.19
C LEU A 5 8.20 -18.93 -38.52
N LEU A 6 7.84 -17.82 -39.18
CA LEU A 6 8.09 -16.47 -38.66
C LEU A 6 7.00 -15.93 -37.72
N ILE A 7 5.81 -16.53 -37.71
CA ILE A 7 4.69 -16.07 -36.87
C ILE A 7 4.76 -16.67 -35.45
N LEU A 8 5.37 -17.85 -35.29
CA LEU A 8 5.48 -18.51 -33.98
C LEU A 8 6.45 -17.78 -33.02
N ALA A 9 7.44 -17.07 -33.55
CA ALA A 9 8.40 -16.32 -32.74
C ALA A 9 7.84 -15.00 -32.17
N ILE A 10 6.75 -14.47 -32.74
CA ILE A 10 6.12 -13.22 -32.28
C ILE A 10 5.21 -13.47 -31.07
N ILE A 11 4.62 -14.66 -30.96
CA ILE A 11 3.73 -15.03 -29.84
C ILE A 11 4.54 -15.37 -28.57
N LEU A 12 5.79 -15.82 -28.71
CA LEU A 12 6.69 -16.10 -27.58
C LEU A 12 7.39 -14.84 -27.02
N GLY A 13 7.30 -13.70 -27.71
CA GLY A 13 7.89 -12.43 -27.24
C GLY A 13 6.96 -11.53 -26.44
N ALA A 14 5.65 -11.83 -26.42
CA ALA A 14 4.62 -10.97 -25.81
C ALA A 14 4.04 -11.51 -24.49
N SER A 15 4.56 -12.63 -23.99
CA SER A 15 4.25 -13.17 -22.66
C SER A 15 5.27 -12.75 -21.60
N ALA A 16 5.90 -11.58 -21.77
CA ALA A 16 6.28 -10.74 -20.63
C ALA A 16 5.02 -10.08 -20.05
N CYS A 17 4.00 -10.90 -19.75
CA CYS A 17 2.95 -10.51 -18.82
C CYS A 17 3.69 -10.13 -17.56
N ALA A 18 3.54 -8.86 -17.18
CA ALA A 18 4.05 -8.25 -15.98
C ALA A 18 4.01 -9.26 -14.82
N SER A 19 5.13 -9.90 -14.53
CA SER A 19 5.27 -10.69 -13.33
C SER A 19 5.19 -9.67 -12.20
N ARG A 20 3.99 -9.52 -11.64
CA ARG A 20 3.74 -8.67 -10.47
C ARG A 20 4.82 -9.03 -9.45
N ALA A 21 5.58 -8.04 -9.02
CA ALA A 21 6.72 -8.26 -8.13
C ALA A 21 6.27 -9.15 -6.95
N PRO A 22 7.09 -10.12 -6.53
CA PRO A 22 6.70 -11.07 -5.50
C PRO A 22 6.22 -10.32 -4.26
N ARG A 23 5.03 -10.71 -3.79
CA ARG A 23 4.35 -10.12 -2.63
C ARG A 23 5.30 -10.13 -1.44
N SER A 24 5.58 -8.96 -0.87
CA SER A 24 6.29 -8.90 0.42
C SER A 24 5.40 -9.53 1.50
N THR A 25 5.88 -10.61 2.11
CA THR A 25 5.23 -11.24 3.27
C THR A 25 5.79 -10.71 4.58
N LEU A 26 6.76 -9.77 4.52
CA LEU A 26 7.34 -9.17 5.70
C LEU A 26 6.26 -8.42 6.48
N PRO A 27 6.22 -8.58 7.81
CA PRO A 27 5.30 -7.82 8.63
C PRO A 27 5.66 -6.33 8.55
N VAL A 28 4.68 -5.51 8.20
CA VAL A 28 4.80 -4.05 8.21
C VAL A 28 3.71 -3.48 9.07
N ARG A 29 4.10 -2.54 9.93
CA ARG A 29 3.19 -1.70 10.70
C ARG A 29 2.92 -0.42 9.93
N TYR A 30 1.65 -0.06 9.81
CA TYR A 30 1.21 1.22 9.28
C TYR A 30 0.47 1.99 10.36
N THR A 31 0.69 3.30 10.44
CA THR A 31 -0.01 4.18 11.39
C THR A 31 -0.98 5.09 10.64
N CYS A 32 -2.28 4.96 10.93
CA CYS A 32 -3.40 5.65 10.28
C CYS A 32 -4.06 6.65 11.24
N GLY A 33 -3.33 7.66 11.73
CA GLY A 33 -3.79 8.49 12.85
C GLY A 33 -3.58 7.75 14.17
N ASP A 34 -4.63 7.56 14.97
CA ASP A 34 -4.55 6.86 16.26
C ASP A 34 -4.62 5.34 16.15
N THR A 35 -4.91 4.81 14.96
CA THR A 35 -4.94 3.36 14.70
C THR A 35 -3.62 2.89 14.11
N ALA A 36 -3.14 1.73 14.58
CA ALA A 36 -2.07 1.00 13.91
C ALA A 36 -2.63 -0.24 13.23
N VAL A 37 -2.13 -0.56 12.04
CA VAL A 37 -2.49 -1.77 11.31
C VAL A 37 -1.23 -2.56 10.99
N VAL A 38 -1.27 -3.87 11.23
CA VAL A 38 -0.15 -4.78 10.98
C VAL A 38 -0.57 -5.80 9.94
N ARG A 39 0.14 -5.80 8.81
CA ARG A 39 -0.07 -6.80 7.77
C ARG A 39 0.74 -8.05 8.07
N THR A 40 0.11 -9.22 7.99
CA THR A 40 0.79 -10.52 8.06
C THR A 40 0.29 -11.41 6.94
N GLY A 41 1.01 -11.43 5.82
CA GLY A 41 0.62 -12.17 4.62
C GLY A 41 -0.70 -11.67 4.02
N SER A 42 -1.74 -12.50 4.09
CA SER A 42 -3.11 -12.24 3.60
C SER A 42 -4.08 -11.79 4.69
N LYS A 43 -3.58 -11.46 5.88
CA LYS A 43 -4.38 -10.94 7.00
C LYS A 43 -3.89 -9.56 7.40
N LEU A 44 -4.84 -8.75 7.87
CA LEU A 44 -4.58 -7.47 8.50
C LEU A 44 -5.11 -7.50 9.93
N ALA A 45 -4.28 -7.11 10.90
CA ALA A 45 -4.69 -6.87 12.27
C ALA A 45 -4.74 -5.36 12.53
N VAL A 46 -5.78 -4.89 13.24
CA VAL A 46 -5.95 -3.49 13.63
C VAL A 46 -5.79 -3.40 15.16
N ASP A 47 -4.87 -2.56 15.63
CA ASP A 47 -4.39 -2.45 17.02
C ASP A 47 -5.38 -1.71 17.96
N ALA A 48 -6.58 -1.40 17.48
CA ALA A 48 -7.57 -0.61 18.21
C ALA A 48 -8.63 -1.49 18.87
N GLY A 49 -8.25 -2.32 19.85
CA GLY A 49 -9.15 -2.95 20.83
C GLY A 49 -10.22 -3.94 20.33
N GLU A 50 -10.52 -3.97 19.04
CA GLU A 50 -11.48 -4.86 18.40
C GLU A 50 -10.81 -5.58 17.24
N VAL A 51 -10.82 -6.91 17.32
CA VAL A 51 -10.24 -7.82 16.33
C VAL A 51 -11.10 -7.81 15.06
N GLY A 52 -10.95 -6.77 14.24
CA GLY A 52 -11.34 -6.77 12.85
C GLY A 52 -10.22 -7.37 12.01
N VAL A 53 -10.27 -8.68 11.76
CA VAL A 53 -9.47 -9.30 10.70
C VAL A 53 -10.04 -8.80 9.38
N ALA A 54 -9.51 -7.69 8.84
CA ALA A 54 -9.82 -7.30 7.48
C ALA A 54 -9.23 -8.38 6.57
N SER A 55 -10.11 -9.07 5.85
CA SER A 55 -9.72 -10.15 4.94
C SER A 55 -9.30 -9.53 3.62
N LEU A 56 -8.35 -10.17 2.93
CA LEU A 56 -8.04 -9.82 1.55
C LEU A 56 -9.32 -9.96 0.70
N GLY A 57 -9.82 -8.85 0.19
CA GLY A 57 -10.96 -8.79 -0.72
C GLY A 57 -10.53 -9.00 -2.16
N TRP A 58 -9.64 -8.15 -2.67
CA TRP A 58 -9.13 -8.23 -4.04
C TRP A 58 -7.75 -7.57 -4.17
N GLN A 59 -7.24 -7.57 -5.41
CA GLN A 59 -5.95 -7.01 -5.76
C GLN A 59 -6.03 -6.24 -7.07
N ASP A 60 -5.42 -5.07 -7.11
CA ASP A 60 -5.31 -4.25 -8.32
C ASP A 60 -3.90 -3.64 -8.42
N ASP A 61 -3.70 -2.70 -9.35
CA ASP A 61 -2.40 -2.06 -9.58
C ASP A 61 -1.98 -1.09 -8.47
N HIS A 62 -2.89 -0.72 -7.57
CA HIS A 62 -2.62 0.07 -6.38
C HIS A 62 -2.17 -0.79 -5.20
N GLY A 63 -2.58 -2.06 -5.14
CA GLY A 63 -2.08 -3.02 -4.15
C GLY A 63 -3.09 -4.09 -3.75
N ASP A 64 -2.96 -4.51 -2.50
CA ASP A 64 -3.84 -5.49 -1.85
C ASP A 64 -4.93 -4.76 -1.05
N HIS A 65 -6.18 -5.12 -1.28
CA HIS A 65 -7.34 -4.47 -0.68
C HIS A 65 -7.88 -5.34 0.43
N PHE A 66 -7.73 -4.89 1.67
CA PHE A 66 -8.25 -5.57 2.86
C PHE A 66 -9.52 -4.88 3.30
N VAL A 67 -10.61 -5.63 3.35
CA VAL A 67 -11.93 -5.07 3.66
C VAL A 67 -12.47 -5.71 4.91
N THR A 68 -12.88 -4.87 5.85
CA THR A 68 -13.64 -5.33 7.02
C THR A 68 -15.10 -5.41 6.60
N TRP A 69 -15.53 -6.62 6.21
CA TRP A 69 -16.94 -6.84 5.87
C TRP A 69 -17.80 -6.76 7.14
N PRO A 70 -18.88 -5.96 7.15
CA PRO A 70 -19.84 -6.03 8.25
C PRO A 70 -20.45 -7.43 8.28
N ARG A 71 -20.31 -8.14 9.42
CA ARG A 71 -20.73 -9.55 9.57
C ARG A 71 -22.24 -9.71 9.78
N VAL A 72 -22.94 -8.61 9.97
CA VAL A 72 -24.40 -8.49 10.12
C VAL A 72 -24.83 -7.36 9.15
N PRO A 73 -26.10 -7.21 8.75
CA PRO A 73 -26.58 -6.10 7.90
C PRO A 73 -26.50 -4.71 8.58
N THR A 74 -25.38 -4.42 9.21
CA THR A 74 -25.22 -3.46 10.29
C THR A 74 -24.35 -2.30 9.82
N ASP A 75 -24.97 -1.14 9.91
CA ASP A 75 -24.37 0.14 10.33
C ASP A 75 -23.88 1.08 9.23
N GLY A 76 -23.95 0.67 7.97
CA GLY A 76 -23.80 1.62 6.87
C GLY A 76 -22.39 2.11 6.61
N GLU A 77 -21.37 1.57 7.28
CA GLU A 77 -19.97 1.91 7.04
C GLU A 77 -19.11 0.68 6.74
N ALA A 78 -18.19 0.82 5.79
CA ALA A 78 -17.18 -0.20 5.48
C ALA A 78 -15.79 0.43 5.45
N VAL A 79 -14.79 -0.27 6.02
CA VAL A 79 -13.40 0.18 6.01
C VAL A 79 -12.58 -0.69 5.06
N GLU A 80 -11.88 -0.04 4.14
CA GLU A 80 -10.93 -0.64 3.21
C GLU A 80 -9.52 -0.12 3.52
N TYR A 81 -8.57 -1.03 3.67
CA TYR A 81 -7.15 -0.73 3.69
C TYR A 81 -6.51 -1.17 2.38
N VAL A 82 -6.00 -0.22 1.61
CA VAL A 82 -5.22 -0.47 0.40
C VAL A 82 -3.75 -0.50 0.78
N ILE A 83 -3.15 -1.68 0.78
CA ILE A 83 -1.74 -1.88 1.11
C ILE A 83 -0.93 -2.13 -0.16
N PRO A 84 0.02 -1.25 -0.50
CA PRO A 84 0.82 -1.38 -1.71
C PRO A 84 1.71 -2.63 -1.70
N SER A 85 2.07 -3.08 -2.89
CA SER A 85 2.96 -4.24 -3.09
C SER A 85 4.39 -3.99 -2.57
N ASP A 86 4.86 -2.74 -2.64
CA ASP A 86 6.11 -2.33 -2.00
C ASP A 86 5.84 -2.02 -0.53
N HIS A 87 6.44 -2.83 0.35
CA HIS A 87 6.30 -2.75 1.81
C HIS A 87 6.80 -1.42 2.40
N ARG A 88 7.59 -0.64 1.65
CA ARG A 88 8.08 0.68 2.06
C ARG A 88 7.11 1.80 1.73
N MET A 89 6.05 1.51 0.96
CA MET A 89 5.02 2.46 0.58
C MET A 89 3.92 2.63 1.62
N ASP A 90 3.44 3.86 1.77
CA ASP A 90 2.32 4.18 2.66
C ASP A 90 1.04 3.49 2.17
N ALA A 91 0.27 2.95 3.13
CA ALA A 91 -1.05 2.40 2.86
C ALA A 91 -2.10 3.51 2.84
N ILE A 92 -3.30 3.19 2.35
CA ILE A 92 -4.44 4.11 2.36
C ILE A 92 -5.60 3.45 3.11
N GLU A 93 -6.12 4.13 4.13
CA GLU A 93 -7.42 3.80 4.73
C GLU A 93 -8.52 4.57 4.01
N LYS A 94 -9.58 3.87 3.65
CA LYS A 94 -10.79 4.44 3.10
C LYS A 94 -12.00 3.98 3.90
N LEU A 95 -12.81 4.96 4.32
CA LEU A 95 -14.10 4.75 4.94
C LEU A 95 -15.18 5.00 3.89
N TYR A 96 -16.03 4.02 3.69
CA TYR A 96 -17.16 4.09 2.78
C TYR A 96 -18.48 4.09 3.54
N ASP A 97 -19.43 4.82 3.01
CA ASP A 97 -20.86 4.67 3.29
C ASP A 97 -21.39 3.54 2.41
N ALA A 98 -21.83 2.46 3.06
CA ALA A 98 -22.35 1.23 2.48
C ALA A 98 -23.86 1.04 2.76
N THR A 99 -24.59 2.06 3.24
CA THR A 99 -26.03 1.91 3.55
C THR A 99 -26.88 1.55 2.33
N HIS A 100 -26.42 1.91 1.14
CA HIS A 100 -27.18 1.79 -0.12
C HIS A 100 -26.90 0.50 -0.91
N GLY A 101 -25.98 -0.37 -0.46
CA GLY A 101 -25.70 -1.61 -1.18
C GLY A 101 -24.56 -2.45 -0.61
N TYR A 102 -24.65 -3.76 -0.85
CA TYR A 102 -23.65 -4.75 -0.42
C TYR A 102 -22.48 -4.89 -1.41
N SER A 103 -22.60 -4.30 -2.61
CA SER A 103 -21.54 -4.29 -3.61
C SER A 103 -20.66 -3.05 -3.42
N SER A 104 -19.34 -3.23 -3.53
CA SER A 104 -18.38 -2.12 -3.54
C SER A 104 -18.65 -1.06 -4.62
N SER A 105 -19.41 -1.41 -5.67
CA SER A 105 -19.88 -0.45 -6.68
C SER A 105 -20.87 0.57 -6.14
N ASP A 106 -21.58 0.23 -5.08
CA ASP A 106 -22.67 1.03 -4.49
C ASP A 106 -22.14 1.91 -3.34
N TRP A 107 -20.88 1.69 -2.94
CA TRP A 107 -20.26 2.33 -1.82
C TRP A 107 -19.79 3.74 -2.16
N ARG A 108 -20.13 4.69 -1.30
CA ARG A 108 -19.70 6.08 -1.44
C ARG A 108 -18.51 6.34 -0.53
N LEU A 109 -17.40 6.83 -1.08
CA LEU A 109 -16.24 7.21 -0.29
C LEU A 109 -16.59 8.41 0.62
N VAL A 110 -16.50 8.23 1.93
CA VAL A 110 -16.73 9.27 2.95
C VAL A 110 -15.42 9.93 3.37
N ARG A 111 -14.39 9.11 3.64
CA ARG A 111 -13.09 9.59 4.12
C ARG A 111 -11.95 8.80 3.50
N LYS A 112 -10.86 9.48 3.19
CA LYS A 112 -9.58 8.89 2.81
C LYS A 112 -8.48 9.39 3.73
N ARG A 113 -7.66 8.49 4.25
CA ARG A 113 -6.52 8.79 5.14
C ARG A 113 -5.28 8.04 4.66
N VAL A 114 -4.12 8.71 4.70
CA VAL A 114 -2.83 8.08 4.42
C VAL A 114 -2.30 7.44 5.70
N CYS A 115 -1.87 6.18 5.59
CA CYS A 115 -1.31 5.39 6.66
C CYS A 115 0.19 5.24 6.45
N ARG A 116 0.99 5.85 7.32
CA ARG A 116 2.45 5.86 7.17
C ARG A 116 3.04 4.48 7.44
N ALA A 117 3.87 3.98 6.54
CA ALA A 117 4.64 2.75 6.77
C ALA A 117 5.81 3.01 7.74
N GLU A 118 5.88 2.25 8.84
CA GLU A 118 7.00 2.31 9.78
C GLU A 118 8.29 1.84 9.09
N GLY A 119 9.36 2.66 9.14
CA GLY A 119 10.59 2.41 8.40
C GLY A 119 10.48 2.58 6.88
N GLY A 120 9.34 3.04 6.38
CA GLY A 120 9.11 3.36 4.97
C GLY A 120 9.74 4.68 4.54
N TYR A 121 9.57 5.06 3.27
CA TYR A 121 10.16 6.29 2.76
C TYR A 121 9.52 7.55 3.36
N SER A 122 8.23 7.53 3.69
CA SER A 122 7.56 8.68 4.32
C SER A 122 7.97 8.86 5.78
N ASP A 123 8.27 7.76 6.50
CA ASP A 123 8.88 7.82 7.83
C ASP A 123 10.30 8.40 7.74
N ALA A 124 11.13 7.89 6.83
CA ALA A 124 12.46 8.44 6.56
C ALA A 124 12.42 9.95 6.25
N LEU A 125 11.47 10.38 5.40
CA LEU A 125 11.28 11.79 5.07
C LEU A 125 10.83 12.61 6.28
N THR A 126 9.88 12.10 7.06
CA THR A 126 9.36 12.80 8.25
C THR A 126 10.47 13.04 9.27
N ARG A 127 11.31 12.03 9.54
CA ARG A 127 12.47 12.15 10.44
C ARG A 127 13.49 13.17 9.94
N TRP A 128 13.82 13.12 8.65
CA TRP A 128 14.74 14.08 8.03
C TRP A 128 14.21 15.51 8.09
N MET A 129 12.93 15.73 7.76
CA MET A 129 12.27 17.04 7.89
C MET A 129 12.18 17.52 9.34
N GLY A 130 12.12 16.59 10.30
CA GLY A 130 12.20 16.87 11.73
C GLY A 130 13.61 17.22 12.24
N GLY A 131 14.60 17.30 11.35
CA GLY A 131 15.97 17.71 11.68
C GLY A 131 16.98 16.57 11.84
N ALA A 132 16.56 15.30 11.68
CA ALA A 132 17.48 14.17 11.74
C ALA A 132 18.46 14.19 10.56
N THR A 133 19.74 13.92 10.81
CA THR A 133 20.73 13.71 9.74
C THR A 133 20.45 12.39 9.01
N LEU A 134 20.98 12.24 7.79
CA LEU A 134 20.82 10.98 7.04
C LEU A 134 21.47 9.78 7.75
N ASP A 135 22.54 9.99 8.53
CA ASP A 135 23.16 8.95 9.36
C ASP A 135 22.24 8.55 10.53
N GLN A 136 21.56 9.52 11.15
CA GLN A 136 20.56 9.26 12.19
C GLN A 136 19.36 8.52 11.61
N VAL A 137 18.84 8.93 10.45
CA VAL A 137 17.76 8.20 9.75
C VAL A 137 18.17 6.77 9.41
N ALA A 138 19.40 6.57 8.93
CA ALA A 138 19.93 5.24 8.65
C ALA A 138 19.96 4.36 9.90
N LYS A 139 20.47 4.91 11.01
CA LYS A 139 20.52 4.24 12.31
C LYS A 139 19.12 3.90 12.84
N ASP A 140 18.24 4.89 12.90
CA ASP A 140 16.90 4.77 13.46
C ASP A 140 16.03 3.75 12.71
N LEU A 141 16.21 3.66 11.39
CA LEU A 141 15.45 2.77 10.52
C LEU A 141 16.19 1.47 10.20
N ALA A 142 17.29 1.17 10.92
CA ALA A 142 18.13 -0.01 10.70
C ALA A 142 18.53 -0.23 9.22
N LEU A 143 18.83 0.87 8.51
CA LEU A 143 19.33 0.85 7.14
C LEU A 143 20.83 0.57 7.12
N ARG A 144 21.35 0.07 6.00
CA ARG A 144 22.75 -0.34 5.91
C ARG A 144 23.71 0.84 6.02
N ASP A 145 23.34 1.97 5.45
CA ASP A 145 24.21 3.14 5.37
C ASP A 145 23.41 4.44 5.12
N ARG A 146 24.14 5.55 5.16
CA ARG A 146 23.65 6.89 4.83
C ARG A 146 23.06 6.99 3.43
N ASP A 147 23.59 6.23 2.47
CA ASP A 147 23.13 6.26 1.08
C ASP A 147 21.79 5.56 0.90
N ASP A 148 21.52 4.47 1.63
CA ASP A 148 20.21 3.82 1.74
C ASP A 148 19.16 4.83 2.27
N ALA A 149 19.49 5.57 3.33
CA ALA A 149 18.63 6.63 3.87
C ALA A 149 18.39 7.75 2.86
N ARG A 150 19.44 8.23 2.19
CA ARG A 150 19.33 9.23 1.12
C ARG A 150 18.41 8.77 -0.01
N ARG A 151 18.54 7.50 -0.44
CA ARG A 151 17.69 6.93 -1.49
C ARG A 151 16.23 6.84 -1.06
N LEU A 152 15.95 6.48 0.20
CA LEU A 152 14.59 6.48 0.74
C LEU A 152 13.97 7.87 0.76
N VAL A 153 14.67 8.86 1.34
CA VAL A 153 14.20 10.25 1.36
C VAL A 153 13.96 10.77 -0.06
N ARG A 154 14.88 10.51 -0.99
CA ARG A 154 14.70 10.90 -2.40
C ARG A 154 13.48 10.23 -3.04
N LYS A 155 13.25 8.94 -2.77
CA LYS A 155 12.04 8.24 -3.26
C LYS A 155 10.77 8.89 -2.71
N ALA A 156 10.75 9.27 -1.43
CA ALA A 156 9.62 9.97 -0.82
C ALA A 156 9.33 11.31 -1.51
N LEU A 157 10.37 12.12 -1.71
CA LEU A 157 10.25 13.42 -2.40
C LEU A 157 9.73 13.28 -3.83
N VAL A 158 10.23 12.29 -4.58
CA VAL A 158 9.74 12.01 -5.94
C VAL A 158 8.28 11.55 -5.91
N SER A 159 7.90 10.72 -4.92
CA SER A 159 6.52 10.27 -4.75
C SER A 159 5.58 11.44 -4.46
N LEU A 160 5.96 12.34 -3.54
CA LEU A 160 5.20 13.56 -3.23
C LEU A 160 5.06 14.48 -4.44
N GLN A 161 6.15 14.69 -5.20
CA GLN A 161 6.11 15.51 -6.41
C GLN A 161 5.17 14.92 -7.46
N LYS A 162 5.22 13.60 -7.68
CA LYS A 162 4.31 12.91 -8.62
C LYS A 162 2.85 13.05 -8.20
N GLN A 163 2.57 12.91 -6.91
CA GLN A 163 1.22 13.08 -6.39
C GLN A 163 0.73 14.52 -6.56
N TYR A 164 1.53 15.52 -6.18
CA TYR A 164 1.22 16.94 -6.37
C TYR A 164 0.88 17.28 -7.83
N LEU A 165 1.63 16.72 -8.79
CA LEU A 165 1.39 16.95 -10.21
C LEU A 165 0.15 16.23 -10.75
N ARG A 166 -0.30 15.13 -10.12
CA ARG A 166 -1.50 14.39 -10.51
C ARG A 166 -2.77 15.02 -9.93
N ASP A 167 -2.67 15.60 -8.74
CA ASP A 167 -3.79 16.22 -8.03
C ASP A 167 -4.08 17.67 -8.49
N ARG A 168 -3.34 18.15 -9.50
CA ARG A 168 -3.46 19.48 -10.11
C ARG A 168 -4.00 19.38 -11.54
#